data_AF-A0A016WZB1-F1
#
_entry.id   AF-A0A016WZB1-F1
#
_cell.length_a   1.000
_cell.length_b   1.000
_cell.length_c   1.000
_cell.angle_alpha   90.00
_cell.angle_beta   90.00
_cell.angle_gamma   90.00
#
_symmetry.space_group_name_H-M   'P 1'
#
loop_
_entity.id
_entity.type
_entity.pdbx_description
1 polymer ?
#
loop_
_entity_poly.entity_id
_entity_poly.type
_entity_poly.pdbx_seq_one_letter_code
_entity_poly.pdbx_strand_id
1 'polypeptide(L)'
;MARWYALIFLVSVEAFIPDSYDIPDCPHLGKYTMDPDVKTDLVTKVFENGPIKDDFSLMAYDCELEKKAGQILEDPHKSLDEVQSLGMHPLVYEMYVILSVYYLPSLGLHKTSLIRIAQFSEEEPDIPVTIMTEAAIQTWKPHIPYVSFATSFGCNYRNEHGKHKYLCLLK
;
A
#
# COMPACT_ATOMS: atom_id res chain seq x y z
N MET A 1 7.41 49.92 -31.82
CA MET A 1 7.30 48.45 -31.95
C MET A 1 7.76 47.77 -30.66
N ALA A 2 6.98 47.83 -29.56
CA ALA A 2 7.41 47.31 -28.25
C ALA A 2 6.23 47.07 -27.28
N ARG A 3 5.07 46.60 -27.77
CA ARG A 3 3.87 46.40 -26.93
C ARG A 3 3.19 45.03 -27.09
N TRP A 4 3.84 44.08 -27.76
CA TRP A 4 3.26 42.76 -28.02
C TRP A 4 3.93 41.61 -27.23
N TYR A 5 5.04 41.87 -26.54
CA TYR A 5 5.79 40.82 -25.83
C TYR A 5 5.39 40.65 -24.35
N ALA A 6 4.58 41.54 -23.78
CA ALA A 6 4.23 41.49 -22.36
C ALA A 6 3.09 40.50 -22.04
N LEU A 7 2.36 40.01 -23.04
CA LEU A 7 1.22 39.09 -22.84
C LEU A 7 1.57 37.62 -23.02
N ILE A 8 2.79 37.29 -23.50
CA ILE A 8 3.19 35.89 -23.72
C ILE A 8 3.80 35.26 -22.45
N PHE A 9 4.16 36.06 -21.43
CA PHE A 9 4.76 35.54 -20.19
C PHE A 9 3.77 35.22 -19.05
N LEU A 10 2.46 35.44 -19.24
CA LEU A 10 1.45 35.20 -18.19
C LEU A 10 0.68 33.88 -18.33
N VAL A 11 0.97 33.04 -19.32
CA VAL A 11 0.27 31.75 -19.55
C VAL A 11 1.29 30.60 -19.67
N SER A 12 2.21 30.48 -18.73
CA SER A 12 3.18 29.35 -18.70
C SER A 12 3.48 28.86 -17.30
N VAL A 13 2.51 28.97 -16.39
CA VAL A 13 2.50 28.25 -15.10
C VAL A 13 1.07 27.75 -14.87
N GLU A 14 0.57 26.93 -15.79
CA GLU A 14 -0.44 25.95 -15.40
C GLU A 14 0.33 24.69 -15.05
N ALA A 15 0.16 24.29 -13.80
CA ALA A 15 0.91 23.24 -13.17
C ALA A 15 0.68 21.93 -13.92
N PHE A 16 1.69 21.48 -14.66
CA PHE A 16 1.83 20.07 -15.01
C PHE A 16 2.19 19.35 -13.71
N ILE A 17 1.18 18.98 -12.92
CA ILE A 17 1.30 17.97 -11.86
C ILE A 17 0.72 16.68 -12.46
N PRO A 18 1.52 15.85 -13.17
CA PRO A 18 1.06 14.53 -13.56
C PRO A 18 1.43 13.55 -12.43
N ASP A 19 0.79 13.65 -11.26
CA ASP A 19 1.10 12.74 -10.14
C ASP A 19 -0.14 12.06 -9.54
N SER A 20 -1.30 12.09 -10.23
CA SER A 20 -2.33 11.11 -9.92
C SER A 20 -1.99 9.84 -10.69
N TYR A 21 -1.45 8.83 -10.00
CA TYR A 21 -1.54 7.47 -10.50
C TYR A 21 -3.03 7.18 -10.72
N ASP A 22 -3.45 7.00 -11.97
CA ASP A 22 -4.82 6.59 -12.29
C ASP A 22 -5.00 5.14 -11.81
N ILE A 23 -5.32 4.99 -10.53
CA ILE A 23 -5.60 3.70 -9.90
C ILE A 23 -6.99 3.28 -10.41
N PRO A 24 -7.09 2.19 -11.20
CA PRO A 24 -8.38 1.82 -11.79
C PRO A 24 -9.30 1.27 -10.70
N ASP A 25 -10.57 1.69 -10.76
CA ASP A 25 -11.63 1.01 -10.02
C ASP A 25 -11.84 -0.39 -10.61
N CYS A 26 -11.90 -1.40 -9.74
CA CYS A 26 -12.10 -2.80 -10.13
C CYS A 26 -13.48 -3.32 -9.64
N PRO A 27 -14.61 -2.72 -10.10
CA PRO A 27 -15.95 -3.02 -9.56
C PRO A 27 -16.46 -4.43 -9.91
N HIS A 28 -15.90 -5.02 -10.97
CA HIS A 28 -16.26 -6.37 -11.44
C HIS A 28 -15.70 -7.49 -10.56
N LEU A 29 -14.85 -7.18 -9.57
CA LEU A 29 -14.24 -8.16 -8.67
C LEU A 29 -15.16 -8.62 -7.54
N GLY A 30 -16.28 -7.93 -7.31
CA GLY A 30 -17.28 -8.29 -6.31
C GLY A 30 -16.67 -8.35 -4.90
N LYS A 31 -16.68 -9.53 -4.27
CA LYS A 31 -16.13 -9.72 -2.91
C LYS A 31 -14.61 -9.54 -2.81
N TYR A 32 -13.90 -9.48 -3.94
CA TYR A 32 -12.46 -9.26 -3.99
C TYR A 32 -12.09 -7.81 -4.31
N THR A 33 -13.06 -6.94 -4.55
CA THR A 33 -12.82 -5.50 -4.70
C THR A 33 -12.29 -4.96 -3.37
N MET A 34 -11.08 -4.40 -3.38
CA MET A 34 -10.51 -3.78 -2.20
C MET A 34 -11.29 -2.51 -1.84
N ASP A 35 -11.38 -2.22 -0.54
CA ASP A 35 -11.87 -0.94 -0.05
C ASP A 35 -11.11 0.23 -0.72
N PRO A 36 -11.81 1.23 -1.31
CA PRO A 36 -11.17 2.30 -2.08
C PRO A 36 -10.15 3.12 -1.29
N ASP A 37 -10.39 3.37 0.00
CA ASP A 37 -9.49 4.18 0.82
C ASP A 37 -8.20 3.41 1.11
N VAL A 38 -8.33 2.12 1.46
CA VAL A 38 -7.19 1.22 1.65
C VAL A 38 -6.41 1.05 0.35
N LYS A 39 -7.11 0.89 -0.77
CA LYS A 39 -6.50 0.75 -2.10
C LYS A 39 -5.69 1.96 -2.47
N THR A 40 -6.26 3.15 -2.32
CA THR A 40 -5.59 4.40 -2.67
C THR A 40 -4.32 4.58 -1.85
N ASP A 41 -4.38 4.37 -0.54
CA ASP A 41 -3.22 4.50 0.36
C ASP A 41 -2.12 3.46 0.04
N LEU A 42 -2.51 2.17 -0.07
CA LEU A 42 -1.57 1.08 -0.31
C LEU A 42 -0.89 1.19 -1.68
N VAL A 43 -1.67 1.39 -2.74
CA VAL A 43 -1.18 1.40 -4.11
C VAL A 43 -0.27 2.58 -4.35
N THR A 44 -0.63 3.77 -3.86
CA THR A 44 0.22 4.96 -3.94
C THR A 44 1.58 4.71 -3.29
N LYS A 45 1.61 4.14 -2.08
CA LYS A 45 2.86 3.87 -1.38
C LYS A 45 3.70 2.78 -2.07
N VAL A 46 3.09 1.77 -2.69
CA VAL A 46 3.81 0.77 -3.49
C VAL A 46 4.46 1.44 -4.70
N PHE A 47 3.72 2.31 -5.41
CA PHE A 47 4.26 3.09 -6.52
C PHE A 47 5.45 3.98 -6.11
N GLU A 48 5.32 4.70 -5.00
CA GLU A 48 6.38 5.58 -4.47
C GLU A 48 7.68 4.84 -4.12
N ASN A 49 7.58 3.57 -3.72
CA ASN A 49 8.70 2.73 -3.35
C ASN A 49 9.15 1.78 -4.48
N GLY A 50 8.52 1.88 -5.66
CA GLY A 50 8.79 1.10 -6.88
C GLY A 50 10.21 1.22 -7.43
N PRO A 51 10.61 0.35 -8.38
CA PRO A 51 11.88 0.46 -9.08
C PRO A 51 12.01 1.84 -9.78
N ILE A 52 13.27 2.31 -9.87
CA ILE A 52 13.65 3.71 -10.09
C ILE A 52 12.94 4.35 -11.31
N LYS A 53 12.47 5.59 -11.12
CA LYS A 53 11.66 6.45 -12.02
C LYS A 53 12.35 6.90 -13.32
N ASP A 54 13.48 6.29 -13.68
CA ASP A 54 14.40 6.88 -14.66
C ASP A 54 14.07 6.52 -16.11
N ASP A 55 13.26 5.48 -16.34
CA ASP A 55 12.90 5.08 -17.70
C ASP A 55 11.57 4.32 -17.73
N PHE A 56 10.47 5.03 -17.98
CA PHE A 56 9.13 4.61 -18.47
C PHE A 56 8.54 3.20 -18.20
N SER A 57 9.06 2.38 -17.30
CA SER A 57 8.42 1.17 -16.80
C SER A 57 7.66 1.51 -15.52
N LEU A 58 6.67 2.39 -15.66
CA LEU A 58 5.66 2.57 -14.62
C LEU A 58 4.93 1.23 -14.48
N MET A 59 5.19 0.48 -13.41
CA MET A 59 4.47 -0.76 -13.14
C MET A 59 2.96 -0.48 -13.20
N ALA A 60 2.20 -1.15 -14.04
CA ALA A 60 0.76 -0.89 -14.14
C ALA A 60 0.00 -1.60 -13.03
N TYR A 61 -1.05 -0.97 -12.48
CA TYR A 61 -1.95 -1.68 -11.57
C TYR A 61 -2.87 -2.62 -12.36
N ASP A 62 -2.97 -3.88 -11.95
CA ASP A 62 -3.74 -4.94 -12.61
C ASP A 62 -4.83 -5.50 -11.69
N CYS A 63 -6.10 -5.31 -12.09
CA CYS A 63 -7.28 -5.81 -11.37
C CYS A 63 -7.31 -7.35 -11.25
N GLU A 64 -6.77 -8.09 -12.22
CA GLU A 64 -6.73 -9.56 -12.13
C GLU A 64 -5.69 -10.02 -11.09
N LEU A 65 -4.62 -9.25 -10.90
CA LEU A 65 -3.67 -9.47 -9.80
C LEU A 65 -4.29 -9.08 -8.44
N GLU A 66 -5.08 -8.01 -8.35
CA GLU A 66 -5.89 -7.68 -7.17
C GLU A 66 -6.83 -8.83 -6.79
N LYS A 67 -7.56 -9.37 -7.77
CA LYS A 67 -8.44 -10.51 -7.60
C LYS A 67 -7.70 -11.75 -7.11
N LYS A 68 -6.57 -12.07 -7.75
CA LYS A 68 -5.76 -13.24 -7.40
C LYS A 68 -5.19 -13.12 -5.99
N ALA A 69 -4.74 -11.92 -5.61
CA ALA A 69 -4.33 -11.64 -4.24
C ALA A 69 -5.50 -11.84 -3.26
N GLY A 70 -6.70 -11.35 -3.59
CA GLY A 70 -7.90 -11.54 -2.76
C GLY A 70 -8.27 -13.02 -2.58
N GLN A 71 -8.16 -13.82 -3.64
CA GLN A 71 -8.37 -15.27 -3.59
C GLN A 71 -7.35 -16.00 -2.72
N ILE A 72 -6.08 -15.57 -2.73
CA ILE A 72 -5.04 -16.14 -1.87
C ILE A 72 -5.28 -15.75 -0.42
N LEU A 73 -5.66 -14.49 -0.15
CA LEU A 73 -5.98 -14.04 1.20
C LEU A 73 -7.25 -14.71 1.78
N GLU A 74 -8.12 -15.26 0.93
CA GLU A 74 -9.30 -16.04 1.34
C GLU A 74 -8.93 -17.45 1.84
N ASP A 75 -7.91 -18.07 1.25
CA ASP A 75 -7.47 -19.43 1.61
C ASP A 75 -6.07 -19.41 2.26
N PRO A 76 -5.96 -19.48 3.60
CA PRO A 76 -4.68 -19.47 4.30
C PRO A 76 -3.81 -20.72 4.02
N HIS A 77 -4.35 -21.75 3.38
CA HIS A 77 -3.60 -22.95 3.00
C HIS A 77 -3.10 -22.90 1.56
N LYS A 78 -3.49 -21.89 0.78
CA LYS A 78 -3.05 -21.74 -0.60
C LYS A 78 -1.57 -21.36 -0.63
N SER A 79 -0.75 -22.25 -1.16
CA SER A 79 0.69 -22.01 -1.28
C SER A 79 0.96 -20.85 -2.25
N LEU A 80 1.97 -20.04 -1.90
CA LEU A 80 2.51 -19.01 -2.78
C LEU A 80 3.46 -19.59 -3.86
N ASP A 81 3.82 -20.87 -3.77
CA ASP A 81 4.69 -21.52 -4.75
C ASP A 81 4.07 -21.50 -6.15
N GLU A 82 2.73 -21.61 -6.23
CA GLU A 82 2.00 -21.52 -7.49
C GLU A 82 2.24 -20.17 -8.16
N VAL A 83 2.13 -19.07 -7.40
CA VAL A 83 2.33 -17.73 -7.97
C VAL A 83 3.79 -17.47 -8.32
N GLN A 84 4.73 -17.95 -7.50
CA GLN A 84 6.16 -17.87 -7.82
C GLN A 84 6.53 -18.66 -9.08
N SER A 85 5.94 -19.84 -9.27
CA SER A 85 6.17 -20.67 -10.47
C SER A 85 5.67 -20.01 -11.76
N LEU A 86 4.70 -19.09 -11.65
CA LEU A 86 4.17 -18.30 -12.75
C LEU A 86 4.95 -16.99 -12.97
N GLY A 87 6.09 -16.82 -12.29
CA GLY A 87 6.95 -15.63 -12.39
C GLY A 87 6.44 -14.42 -11.59
N MET A 88 5.51 -14.61 -10.65
CA MET A 88 5.05 -13.53 -9.78
C MET A 88 5.85 -13.48 -8.48
N HIS A 89 6.08 -12.27 -7.98
CA HIS A 89 6.81 -12.01 -6.75
C HIS A 89 5.83 -11.54 -5.67
N PRO A 90 5.45 -12.41 -4.72
CA PRO A 90 4.50 -12.05 -3.67
C PRO A 90 5.18 -11.22 -2.57
N LEU A 91 4.61 -10.07 -2.24
CA LEU A 91 4.91 -9.29 -1.05
C LEU A 91 3.79 -9.50 -0.03
N VAL A 92 4.09 -10.21 1.05
CA VAL A 92 3.11 -10.55 2.08
C VAL A 92 3.40 -9.76 3.34
N TYR A 93 2.35 -9.27 3.98
CA TYR A 93 2.44 -8.68 5.30
C TYR A 93 1.26 -9.12 6.16
N GLU A 94 1.55 -9.52 7.39
CA GLU A 94 0.56 -9.96 8.36
C GLU A 94 0.91 -9.34 9.71
N MET A 95 -0.08 -8.72 10.35
CA MET A 95 0.07 -8.21 11.70
C MET A 95 -1.22 -8.41 12.49
N TYR A 96 -1.06 -8.82 13.75
CA TYR A 96 -2.16 -8.91 14.70
C TYR A 96 -2.21 -7.65 15.55
N VAL A 97 -3.39 -7.06 15.64
CA VAL A 97 -3.68 -6.05 16.64
C VAL A 97 -4.10 -6.77 17.91
N ILE A 98 -3.12 -7.12 18.74
CA ILE A 98 -3.41 -7.66 20.07
C ILE A 98 -3.77 -6.45 20.96
N LEU A 99 -5.03 -6.33 21.34
CA LEU A 99 -5.53 -5.36 22.32
C LEU A 99 -5.03 -5.65 23.76
N SER A 100 -3.76 -6.04 23.93
CA SER A 100 -3.18 -6.29 25.25
C SER A 100 -2.44 -5.05 25.77
N VAL A 101 -3.19 -4.01 26.10
CA VAL A 101 -2.70 -2.94 26.98
C VAL A 101 -3.11 -3.17 28.45
N TYR A 102 -3.86 -4.24 28.76
CA TYR A 102 -4.36 -4.44 30.12
C TYR A 102 -3.46 -5.23 31.09
N TYR A 103 -2.27 -5.71 30.71
CA TYR A 103 -1.40 -6.43 31.67
C TYR A 103 0.11 -6.23 31.43
N LEU A 104 0.63 -5.03 31.75
CA LEU A 104 2.04 -4.88 32.16
C LEU A 104 2.19 -3.80 33.25
N PRO A 105 1.73 -4.01 34.50
CA PRO A 105 2.21 -3.21 35.61
C PRO A 105 3.39 -3.96 36.26
N SER A 106 4.63 -3.83 35.76
CA SER A 106 5.85 -4.08 36.59
C SER A 106 7.22 -4.04 35.90
N LEU A 107 7.39 -3.64 34.64
CA LEU A 107 8.75 -3.48 34.08
C LEU A 107 9.08 -2.00 33.91
N GLY A 108 9.66 -1.43 34.97
CA GLY A 108 10.25 -0.10 34.99
C GLY A 108 11.41 0.00 34.00
N LEU A 109 11.08 0.23 32.74
CA LEU A 109 12.03 0.45 31.67
C LEU A 109 12.10 1.93 31.28
N HIS A 110 13.33 2.32 31.02
CA HIS A 110 13.86 3.66 31.15
C HIS A 110 13.29 4.63 30.10
N LYS A 111 12.98 5.82 30.61
CA LYS A 111 12.64 7.08 29.92
C LYS A 111 13.62 7.35 28.75
N THR A 112 13.15 7.33 27.49
CA THR A 112 13.58 8.22 26.35
C THR A 112 13.10 7.78 24.94
N SER A 113 11.98 7.07 24.76
CA SER A 113 11.34 6.93 23.41
C SER A 113 9.83 6.64 23.46
N LEU A 114 9.13 7.25 24.43
CA LEU A 114 7.67 7.24 24.43
C LEU A 114 7.18 8.22 23.36
N ILE A 115 7.08 7.68 22.13
CA ILE A 115 6.24 8.19 21.06
C ILE A 115 4.88 8.56 21.68
N ARG A 116 4.36 9.73 21.29
CA ARG A 116 3.05 10.28 21.65
C ARG A 116 1.92 9.31 21.28
N ILE A 117 1.71 8.27 22.07
CA ILE A 117 0.47 7.51 22.12
C ILE A 117 -0.33 8.14 23.26
N ALA A 118 -0.88 9.33 23.00
CA ALA A 118 -1.80 9.97 23.90
C ALA A 118 -3.16 10.02 23.22
N GLN A 119 -4.14 9.41 23.90
CA GLN A 119 -5.59 9.47 23.69
C GLN A 119 -6.16 8.68 22.50
N PHE A 120 -6.34 7.36 22.71
CA PHE A 120 -7.48 6.66 22.14
C PHE A 120 -8.46 6.35 23.29
N SER A 121 -9.68 6.87 23.13
CA SER A 121 -10.84 6.74 24.02
C SER A 121 -11.39 5.30 24.00
N GLU A 122 -12.12 4.91 25.04
CA GLU A 122 -12.71 3.57 25.29
C GLU A 122 -13.83 3.13 24.31
N GLU A 123 -13.82 3.60 23.06
CA GLU A 123 -14.56 2.96 21.96
C GLU A 123 -13.53 2.28 21.07
N GLU A 124 -13.70 0.98 20.83
CA GLU A 124 -12.74 0.05 20.18
C GLU A 124 -11.73 0.76 19.26
N PRO A 125 -10.42 0.79 19.59
CA PRO A 125 -9.46 1.51 18.78
C PRO A 125 -9.14 0.65 17.56
N ASP A 126 -9.99 0.71 16.55
CA ASP A 126 -9.60 0.37 15.19
C ASP A 126 -8.33 1.16 14.89
N ILE A 127 -7.18 0.48 14.88
CA ILE A 127 -5.93 1.10 14.49
C ILE A 127 -6.13 1.62 13.07
N PRO A 128 -5.87 2.92 12.81
CA PRO A 128 -6.05 3.47 11.47
C PRO A 128 -5.33 2.60 10.45
N VAL A 129 -6.06 2.17 9.42
CA VAL A 129 -5.53 1.28 8.37
C VAL A 129 -4.25 1.85 7.76
N THR A 130 -4.14 3.18 7.69
CA THR A 130 -2.94 3.91 7.27
C THR A 130 -1.67 3.57 8.05
N ILE A 131 -1.76 3.33 9.37
CA ILE A 131 -0.63 2.90 10.21
C ILE A 131 -0.20 1.48 9.81
N MET A 132 -1.17 0.61 9.57
CA MET A 132 -0.93 -0.77 9.17
C MET A 132 -0.34 -0.85 7.76
N THR A 133 -0.84 -0.03 6.83
CA THR A 133 -0.28 0.13 5.49
C THR A 133 1.16 0.62 5.56
N GLU A 134 1.45 1.63 6.39
CA GLU A 134 2.81 2.13 6.57
C GLU A 134 3.77 1.02 7.05
N ALA A 135 3.34 0.23 8.03
CA ALA A 135 4.14 -0.88 8.54
C ALA A 135 4.39 -1.97 7.46
N ALA A 136 3.39 -2.27 6.62
CA ALA A 136 3.56 -3.15 5.47
C ALA A 136 4.59 -2.60 4.47
N ILE A 137 4.48 -1.32 4.12
CA ILE A 137 5.37 -0.65 3.18
C ILE A 137 6.80 -0.60 3.71
N GLN A 138 7.02 -0.28 4.98
CA GLN A 138 8.37 -0.31 5.58
C GLN A 138 8.99 -1.72 5.52
N THR A 139 8.17 -2.76 5.69
CA THR A 139 8.62 -4.16 5.57
C THR A 139 8.99 -4.52 4.14
N TRP A 140 8.23 -4.03 3.16
CA TRP A 140 8.45 -4.34 1.74
C TRP A 140 9.48 -3.43 1.07
N LYS A 141 9.71 -2.23 1.59
CA LYS A 141 10.64 -1.23 1.06
C LYS A 141 12.01 -1.77 0.66
N PRO A 142 12.68 -2.65 1.44
CA PRO A 142 13.95 -3.24 0.99
C PRO A 142 13.79 -4.23 -0.18
N HIS A 143 12.59 -4.73 -0.47
CA HIS A 143 12.31 -5.74 -1.49
C HIS A 143 11.72 -5.15 -2.78
N ILE A 144 10.96 -4.05 -2.70
CA ILE A 144 10.30 -3.42 -3.86
C ILE A 144 11.29 -2.91 -4.94
N PRO A 145 12.51 -2.47 -4.63
CA PRO A 145 13.47 -2.12 -5.70
C PRO A 145 13.99 -3.33 -6.49
N TYR A 146 13.94 -4.53 -5.92
CA TYR A 146 14.50 -5.75 -6.56
C TYR A 146 13.54 -6.45 -7.53
N VAL A 147 12.29 -5.97 -7.62
CA VAL A 147 11.28 -6.42 -8.59
C VAL A 147 11.30 -5.56 -9.85
N SER A 148 12.48 -5.07 -10.25
CA SER A 148 12.66 -4.14 -11.37
C SER A 148 12.24 -4.69 -12.74
N PHE A 149 12.01 -5.99 -12.85
CA PHE A 149 11.46 -6.63 -14.05
C PHE A 149 9.93 -6.67 -14.07
N ALA A 150 9.27 -6.37 -12.94
CA ALA A 150 7.82 -6.37 -12.88
C ALA A 150 7.27 -5.23 -13.74
N THR A 151 6.32 -5.57 -14.59
CA THR A 151 5.62 -4.65 -15.48
C THR A 151 4.24 -4.29 -14.95
N SER A 152 3.72 -5.11 -14.03
CA SER A 152 2.40 -4.95 -13.44
C SER A 152 2.36 -5.42 -11.99
N PHE A 153 1.42 -4.91 -11.21
CA PHE A 153 1.15 -5.41 -9.87
C PHE A 153 -0.32 -5.28 -9.49
N GLY A 154 -0.77 -6.10 -8.55
CA GLY A 154 -2.07 -5.94 -7.93
C GLY A 154 -2.00 -6.36 -6.47
N CYS A 155 -2.73 -5.63 -5.62
CA CYS A 155 -2.72 -5.83 -4.19
C CYS A 155 -4.12 -6.16 -3.67
N ASN A 156 -4.21 -6.90 -2.58
CA ASN A 156 -5.46 -7.08 -1.83
C ASN A 156 -5.21 -6.97 -0.31
N TYR A 157 -6.28 -6.69 0.44
CA TYR A 157 -6.26 -6.50 1.89
C TYR A 157 -7.46 -7.20 2.52
N ARG A 158 -7.23 -7.91 3.63
CA ARG A 158 -8.30 -8.50 4.45
C ARG A 158 -8.05 -8.24 5.94
N ASN A 159 -9.12 -7.90 6.65
CA ASN A 159 -9.15 -7.84 8.11
C ASN A 159 -10.05 -8.97 8.63
N GLU A 160 -9.49 -9.88 9.43
CA GLU A 160 -10.23 -10.97 10.06
C GLU A 160 -9.85 -11.04 11.53
N HIS A 161 -10.79 -10.79 12.45
CA HIS A 161 -10.55 -10.90 13.90
C HIS A 161 -9.35 -10.08 14.41
N GLY A 162 -9.18 -8.85 13.93
CA GLY A 162 -8.06 -7.97 14.30
C GLY A 162 -6.73 -8.36 13.66
N LYS A 163 -6.74 -9.32 12.73
CA LYS A 163 -5.60 -9.73 11.93
C LYS A 163 -5.65 -9.03 10.58
N HIS A 164 -4.72 -8.11 10.37
CA HIS A 164 -4.57 -7.37 9.11
C HIS A 164 -3.61 -8.13 8.19
N LYS A 165 -4.09 -8.50 7.01
CA LYS A 165 -3.28 -9.18 5.98
C LYS A 165 -3.27 -8.36 4.70
N TYR A 166 -2.07 -8.14 4.18
CA TYR A 166 -1.85 -7.53 2.86
C TYR A 166 -1.08 -8.50 1.98
N LEU A 167 -1.43 -8.52 0.71
CA LEU A 167 -0.71 -9.26 -0.31
C LEU A 167 -0.65 -8.42 -1.59
N CYS A 168 0.55 -8.15 -2.07
CA CYS A 168 0.78 -7.63 -3.41
C CYS A 168 1.45 -8.70 -4.28
N LEU A 169 0.99 -8.87 -5.51
CA LEU A 169 1.59 -9.74 -6.51
C LEU A 169 2.20 -8.86 -7.60
N LEU A 170 3.49 -9.03 -7.85
CA LEU A 170 4.24 -8.26 -8.85
C LEU A 170 4.65 -9.20 -9.98
N LYS A 171 4.42 -8.78 -11.22
CA LYS A 171 4.58 -9.61 -12.43
C LYS A 171 5.27 -8.85 -13.55
#